data_AF-V5IH50-F1
#
_entry.id   AF-V5IH50-F1
#
_cell.length_a   1.000
_cell.length_b   1.000
_cell.length_c   1.000
_cell.angle_alpha   90.00
_cell.angle_beta   90.00
_cell.angle_gamma   90.00
#
_symmetry.space_group_name_H-M   'P 1'
#
loop_
_entity.id
_entity.type
_entity.pdbx_description
1 polymer ?
#
loop_
_entity_poly.entity_id
_entity_poly.type
_entity_poly.pdbx_seq_one_letter_code
_entity_poly.pdbx_strand_id
1 'polypeptide(L)'
;GRKASSRAPISDEENKTKLCCAFGEYGHCLRTAVKVKCSQDRNALVESILQQTLDFVGHHCDNYYYGSSLCSRAGALPPPLSASLATLLAIFVARFCLRH
;
A
#
# COMPACT_ATOMS: atom_id res chain seq x y z
N GLY A 1 -6.77 32.13 19.54
CA GLY A 1 -6.79 32.19 18.07
C GLY A 1 -6.41 30.83 17.52
N ARG A 2 -7.26 30.21 16.70
CA ARG A 2 -6.95 28.93 16.04
C ARG A 2 -5.91 29.21 14.95
N LYS A 3 -4.72 28.61 15.05
CA LYS A 3 -3.73 28.61 13.97
C LYS A 3 -4.35 27.89 12.77
N ALA A 4 -4.77 28.64 11.76
CA ALA A 4 -5.04 28.08 10.45
C ALA A 4 -3.70 27.57 9.90
N SER A 5 -3.54 26.24 9.86
CA SER A 5 -2.48 25.61 9.09
C SER A 5 -2.77 25.92 7.62
N SER A 6 -2.09 26.94 7.08
CA SER A 6 -2.16 27.27 5.66
C SER A 6 -1.45 26.16 4.90
N ARG A 7 -2.19 25.09 4.62
CA ARG A 7 -1.72 24.03 3.72
C ARG A 7 -1.70 24.66 2.34
N ALA A 8 -0.50 24.77 1.75
CA ALA A 8 -0.35 25.19 0.36
C ALA A 8 -1.32 24.38 -0.52
N PRO A 9 -1.93 24.99 -1.55
CA PRO A 9 -2.79 24.26 -2.48
C PRO A 9 -1.98 23.10 -3.05
N ILE A 10 -2.48 21.89 -2.81
CA ILE A 10 -1.92 20.64 -3.33
C ILE A 10 -2.03 20.74 -4.85
N SER A 11 -0.94 20.47 -5.58
CA SER A 11 -1.00 20.48 -7.04
C SER A 11 -1.91 19.36 -7.53
N ASP A 12 -2.51 19.54 -8.70
CA ASP A 12 -3.37 18.50 -9.31
C ASP A 12 -2.62 17.17 -9.47
N GLU A 13 -1.31 17.22 -9.75
CA GLU A 13 -0.44 16.06 -9.83
C GLU A 13 -0.21 15.36 -8.48
N GLU A 14 -0.05 16.11 -7.39
CA GLU A 14 0.06 15.53 -6.05
C GLU A 14 -1.27 14.92 -5.61
N ASN A 15 -2.39 15.57 -5.93
CA ASN A 15 -3.72 15.04 -5.65
C ASN A 15 -4.01 13.76 -6.46
N LYS A 16 -3.70 13.77 -7.75
CA LYS A 16 -3.78 12.58 -8.63
C LYS A 16 -2.94 11.44 -8.08
N THR A 17 -1.68 11.71 -7.76
CA THR A 17 -0.77 10.71 -7.19
C THR A 17 -1.35 10.10 -5.91
N LYS A 18 -1.83 10.92 -4.98
CA LYS A 18 -2.42 10.45 -3.73
C LYS A 18 -3.66 9.58 -3.97
N LEU A 19 -4.57 10.02 -4.83
CA LEU A 19 -5.79 9.29 -5.15
C LEU A 19 -5.48 7.94 -5.80
N CYS A 20 -4.62 7.96 -6.82
CA CYS A 20 -4.29 6.78 -7.60
C CYS A 20 -3.52 5.74 -6.77
N CYS A 21 -2.61 6.18 -5.91
CA CYS A 21 -1.91 5.27 -5.00
C CYS A 21 -2.82 4.64 -3.96
N ALA A 22 -3.71 5.44 -3.34
CA ALA A 22 -4.69 4.92 -2.39
C ALA A 22 -5.62 3.90 -3.05
N PHE A 23 -5.99 4.14 -4.32
CA PHE A 23 -6.81 3.22 -5.09
C PHE A 23 -6.08 1.91 -5.43
N GLY A 24 -4.79 1.98 -5.79
CA GLY A 24 -3.94 0.81 -5.97
C GLY A 24 -3.84 -0.06 -4.71
N GLU A 25 -3.65 0.57 -3.54
CA GLU A 25 -3.65 -0.11 -2.24
C GLU A 25 -4.99 -0.75 -1.90
N TYR A 26 -6.09 -0.03 -2.13
CA TYR A 26 -7.44 -0.54 -1.94
C TYR A 26 -7.71 -1.80 -2.79
N GLY A 27 -7.37 -1.74 -4.09
CA GLY A 27 -7.49 -2.89 -4.99
C GLY A 27 -6.68 -4.09 -4.50
N HIS A 28 -5.43 -3.88 -4.07
CA HIS A 28 -4.61 -4.95 -3.52
C HIS A 28 -5.19 -5.56 -2.23
N CYS A 29 -5.70 -4.72 -1.33
CA CYS A 29 -6.34 -5.15 -0.09
C CYS A 29 -7.56 -6.02 -0.37
N LEU A 30 -8.44 -5.59 -1.29
CA LEU A 30 -9.62 -6.36 -1.66
C LEU A 30 -9.27 -7.71 -2.28
N ARG A 31 -8.33 -7.78 -3.24
CA ARG A 31 -7.88 -9.08 -3.79
C ARG A 31 -7.41 -10.02 -2.70
N THR A 32 -6.61 -9.51 -1.76
CA THR A 32 -6.10 -10.31 -0.65
C THR A 32 -7.23 -10.82 0.24
N ALA A 33 -8.16 -9.95 0.63
CA ALA A 33 -9.30 -10.32 1.47
C ALA A 33 -10.20 -11.36 0.78
N VAL A 34 -10.47 -11.19 -0.51
CA VAL A 34 -11.32 -12.10 -1.29
C VAL A 34 -10.66 -13.47 -1.43
N LYS A 35 -9.38 -13.52 -1.78
CA LYS A 35 -8.62 -14.79 -1.84
C LYS A 35 -8.63 -15.55 -0.52
N VAL A 36 -8.59 -14.84 0.61
CA VAL A 36 -8.57 -15.45 1.95
C VAL A 36 -9.96 -15.87 2.43
N LYS A 37 -11.03 -15.16 2.06
CA LYS A 37 -12.36 -15.32 2.65
C LYS A 37 -13.43 -15.90 1.73
N CYS A 38 -13.19 -15.95 0.42
CA CYS A 38 -14.17 -16.41 -0.55
C CYS A 38 -13.83 -17.80 -1.10
N SER A 39 -14.86 -18.58 -1.43
CA SER A 39 -14.70 -19.78 -2.26
C SER A 39 -14.23 -19.39 -3.67
N GLN A 40 -13.67 -20.35 -4.41
CA GLN A 40 -13.06 -20.11 -5.72
C GLN A 40 -13.99 -19.39 -6.71
N ASP A 41 -15.26 -19.80 -6.80
CA ASP A 41 -16.23 -19.20 -7.72
C ASP A 41 -16.58 -17.74 -7.34
N ARG A 42 -16.71 -17.48 -6.04
CA ARG A 42 -16.91 -16.11 -5.54
C ARG A 42 -15.67 -15.26 -5.71
N ASN A 43 -14.48 -15.83 -5.58
CA ASN A 43 -13.23 -15.15 -5.84
C ASN A 43 -13.15 -14.69 -7.30
N ALA A 44 -13.52 -15.54 -8.27
CA ALA A 44 -13.54 -15.17 -9.68
C ALA A 44 -14.53 -14.03 -10.00
N LEU A 45 -15.74 -14.07 -9.43
CA LEU A 45 -16.73 -13.00 -9.60
C LEU A 45 -16.23 -11.67 -9.02
N VAL A 46 -15.69 -11.69 -7.80
CA VAL A 46 -15.24 -10.46 -7.15
C VAL A 46 -13.98 -9.91 -7.82
N GLU A 47 -13.05 -10.76 -8.26
CA GLU A 47 -11.92 -10.33 -9.09
C GLU A 47 -12.39 -9.69 -10.40
N SER A 48 -13.43 -10.23 -11.05
CA SER A 48 -14.00 -9.61 -12.27
C SER A 48 -14.59 -8.22 -12.01
N ILE A 49 -15.32 -8.03 -10.92
CA ILE A 49 -15.90 -6.72 -10.54
C ILE A 49 -14.79 -5.74 -10.16
N LEU A 50 -13.80 -6.22 -9.40
CA LEU A 50 -12.66 -5.41 -9.01
C LEU A 50 -11.86 -4.99 -10.24
N GLN A 51 -11.65 -5.89 -11.21
CA GLN A 51 -10.94 -5.59 -12.43
C GLN A 51 -11.69 -4.56 -13.29
N GLN A 52 -13.02 -4.66 -13.43
CA GLN A 52 -13.82 -3.64 -14.12
C GLN A 52 -13.71 -2.26 -13.44
N THR A 53 -13.70 -2.23 -12.11
CA THR A 53 -13.52 -0.99 -11.34
C THR A 53 -12.11 -0.45 -11.54
N LEU A 54 -11.11 -1.34 -11.58
CA LEU A 54 -9.72 -1.00 -11.84
C LEU A 54 -9.50 -0.50 -13.26
N ASP A 55 -10.19 -1.01 -14.28
CA ASP A 55 -10.06 -0.55 -15.65
C ASP A 55 -10.71 0.83 -15.84
N PHE A 56 -11.85 1.06 -15.19
CA PHE A 56 -12.53 2.36 -15.20
C PHE A 56 -11.66 3.46 -14.58
N VAL A 57 -11.03 3.18 -13.44
CA VAL A 57 -10.13 4.13 -12.77
C VAL A 57 -8.71 4.10 -13.38
N GLY A 58 -8.30 2.97 -13.95
CA GLY A 58 -6.97 2.70 -14.48
C GLY A 58 -6.62 3.57 -15.68
N HIS A 59 -7.60 3.91 -16.52
CA HIS A 59 -7.40 4.93 -17.56
C HIS A 59 -7.01 6.30 -16.99
N HIS A 60 -7.42 6.64 -15.77
CA HIS A 60 -7.04 7.88 -15.09
C HIS A 60 -5.75 7.74 -14.27
N CYS A 61 -5.52 6.56 -13.71
CA CYS A 61 -4.44 6.22 -12.79
C CYS A 61 -3.37 5.31 -13.40
N ASP A 62 -3.11 5.50 -14.69
CA ASP A 62 -2.20 4.65 -15.43
C ASP A 62 -0.79 4.66 -14.80
N ASN A 63 -0.19 3.49 -14.63
CA ASN A 63 1.09 3.26 -13.92
C ASN A 63 1.09 3.41 -12.38
N TYR A 64 -0.03 3.76 -11.72
CA TYR A 64 -0.11 3.90 -10.25
C TYR A 64 -0.57 2.61 -9.52
N TYR A 65 -0.18 1.44 -10.02
CA TYR A 65 -0.53 0.17 -9.39
C TYR A 65 0.12 -0.02 -8.01
N TYR A 66 -0.39 -0.95 -7.21
CA TYR A 66 0.18 -1.28 -5.89
C TYR A 66 1.66 -1.67 -6.01
N GLY A 67 2.53 -0.98 -5.26
CA GLY A 67 3.98 -1.19 -5.32
C GLY A 67 4.69 -0.47 -6.49
N SER A 68 3.98 0.36 -7.27
CA SER A 68 4.63 1.22 -8.26
C SER A 68 5.62 2.20 -7.61
N SER A 69 6.68 2.55 -8.34
CA SER A 69 7.66 3.55 -7.91
C SER A 69 7.03 4.93 -7.71
N LEU A 70 5.96 5.22 -8.45
CA LEU A 70 5.15 6.45 -8.33
C LEU A 70 4.43 6.53 -6.97
N CYS A 71 4.12 5.38 -6.35
CA CYS A 71 3.46 5.28 -5.05
C CYS A 71 4.39 4.98 -3.88
N SER A 72 5.70 4.83 -4.14
CA SER A 72 6.69 4.36 -3.16
C SER A 72 7.05 5.38 -2.07
N ARG A 73 6.22 6.41 -1.83
CA ARG A 73 6.53 7.49 -0.88
C ARG A 73 6.11 7.24 0.56
N ALA A 74 5.45 6.12 0.89
CA ALA A 74 4.89 5.91 2.23
C ALA A 74 5.61 4.86 3.11
N GLY A 75 6.56 4.08 2.57
CA GLY A 75 7.11 2.91 3.28
C GLY A 75 8.61 2.94 3.59
N ALA A 76 9.36 3.92 3.09
CA ALA A 76 10.79 4.01 3.40
C ALA A 76 10.96 4.55 4.82
N LEU A 77 11.06 3.65 5.80
CA LEU A 77 11.60 3.97 7.11
C LEU A 77 12.95 4.69 6.88
N PRO A 78 13.18 5.86 7.49
CA PRO A 78 14.48 6.50 7.39
C PRO A 78 15.57 5.50 7.77
N PRO A 79 16.71 5.47 7.04
CA PRO A 79 17.77 4.47 7.20
C PRO A 79 18.23 4.16 8.64
N PRO A 80 18.21 5.07 9.63
CA PRO A 80 18.52 4.69 11.01
C PRO A 80 17.55 3.68 11.63
N LEU A 81 16.27 3.68 11.23
CA LEU A 81 15.25 2.80 11.81
C LEU A 81 15.31 1.37 11.23
N SER A 82 15.69 1.22 9.96
CA SER A 82 15.83 -0.11 9.33
C SER A 82 17.00 -0.92 9.92
N ALA A 83 18.13 -0.27 10.21
CA ALA A 83 19.28 -0.91 10.86
C ALA A 83 18.97 -1.38 12.28
N SER A 84 18.18 -0.58 13.01
CA SER A 84 17.80 -0.88 14.40
C SER A 84 16.89 -2.11 14.50
N LEU A 85 15.91 -2.22 13.60
CA LEU A 85 15.01 -3.37 13.53
C LEU A 85 15.73 -4.66 13.10
N ALA A 86 16.63 -4.59 12.11
CA ALA A 86 17.43 -5.73 11.68
C ALA A 86 18.31 -6.27 12.82
N THR A 87 18.90 -5.37 13.62
CA THR A 87 19.74 -5.74 14.78
C THR A 87 18.91 -6.41 15.87
N LEU A 88 17.71 -5.89 16.18
CA LEU A 88 16.81 -6.48 17.17
C LEU A 88 16.32 -7.88 16.75
N LEU A 89 15.98 -8.07 15.47
CA LEU A 89 15.58 -9.38 14.94
C LEU A 89 16.74 -10.38 14.99
N ALA A 90 17.96 -9.96 14.63
CA ALA A 90 19.14 -10.81 14.71
C ALA A 90 19.44 -11.27 16.15
N ILE A 91 19.30 -10.37 17.13
CA ILE A 91 19.47 -10.70 18.56
C ILE A 91 18.39 -11.68 19.01
N PHE A 92 17.13 -11.46 18.60
CA PHE A 92 16.02 -12.32 18.99
C PHE A 92 16.19 -13.74 18.43
N VAL A 93 16.56 -13.87 17.16
CA VAL A 93 16.85 -15.16 16.52
C VAL A 93 18.03 -15.85 17.18
N ALA A 94 19.15 -15.14 17.40
CA ALA A 94 20.32 -15.71 18.07
C ALA A 94 19.99 -16.22 19.48
N ARG A 95 19.21 -15.46 20.26
CA ARG A 95 18.78 -15.85 21.61
C ARG A 95 17.81 -17.02 21.62
N PHE A 96 16.96 -17.15 20.60
CA PHE A 96 16.01 -18.25 20.49
C PHE A 96 16.69 -19.54 20.00
N CYS A 97 17.60 -19.45 19.03
CA CYS A 97 18.38 -20.57 18.53
C CYS A 97 19.41 -21.11 19.55
N LEU A 98 19.90 -20.26 20.47
CA LEU A 98 20.81 -20.70 21.54
C LEU A 98 20.08 -21.28 22.77
N ARG A 99 18.76 -21.20 22.82
CA ARG A 99 17.94 -21.70 23.94
C ARG A 99 17.24 -23.03 23.65
N HIS A 100 17.42 -23.58 22.46
CA HIS A 100 16.79 -24.81 22.00
C HIS A 100 17.84 -25.86 21.62
#